data_AF-A0A662V511-F1
#
_entry.id   AF-A0A662V511-F1
#
_cell.length_a   1.000
_cell.length_b   1.000
_cell.length_c   1.000
_cell.angle_alpha   90.00
_cell.angle_beta   90.00
_cell.angle_gamma   90.00
#
_symmetry.space_group_name_H-M   'P 1'
#
loop_
_entity.id
_entity.type
_entity.pdbx_description
1 polymer ?
#
loop_
_entity_poly.entity_id
_entity_poly.type
_entity_poly.pdbx_seq_one_letter_code
_entity_poly.pdbx_strand_id
1 'polypeptide(L)'
;MKILEINERHGYVKVRVEYDDDLWVLSMVIAPGASALTTRDVRLGQKKRRVPMKLAIRVKKLEFQPFTDRLRIHGIIIKGPDEYGLVV
;
A
#
# COMPACT_ATOMS: atom_id res chain seq x y z
N MET A 1 16.61 -2.94 3.41
CA MET A 1 15.31 -3.59 3.16
C MET A 1 15.38 -4.96 3.77
N LYS A 2 14.42 -5.30 4.62
CA LYS A 2 14.35 -6.64 5.22
C LYS A 2 13.19 -7.43 4.64
N ILE A 3 13.51 -8.57 4.04
CA ILE A 3 12.51 -9.56 3.65
C ILE A 3 12.03 -10.27 4.92
N LEU A 4 10.72 -10.20 5.17
CA LEU A 4 10.08 -10.84 6.34
C LEU A 4 9.48 -12.20 5.97
N GLU A 5 9.01 -12.35 4.73
CA GLU A 5 8.33 -13.55 4.25
C GLU A 5 8.38 -13.58 2.72
N ILE A 6 8.67 -14.75 2.15
CA ILE A 6 8.51 -15.04 0.73
C ILE A 6 7.49 -16.18 0.63
N ASN A 7 6.42 -15.95 -0.12
CA ASN A 7 5.41 -16.97 -0.38
C ASN A 7 5.25 -17.12 -1.90
N GLU A 8 6.06 -18.02 -2.48
CA GLU A 8 6.05 -18.28 -3.92
C GLU A 8 4.71 -18.87 -4.37
N ARG A 9 4.11 -19.74 -3.55
CA ARG A 9 2.80 -20.36 -3.83
C ARG A 9 1.70 -19.33 -4.04
N HIS A 10 1.71 -18.26 -3.25
CA HIS A 10 0.71 -17.19 -3.31
C HIS A 10 1.22 -15.94 -4.07
N GLY A 11 2.45 -15.98 -4.58
CA GLY A 11 3.03 -14.91 -5.40
C GLY A 11 3.24 -13.58 -4.69
N TYR A 12 3.65 -13.58 -3.41
CA TYR A 12 3.98 -12.33 -2.70
C TYR A 12 5.26 -12.40 -1.88
N VAL A 13 5.86 -11.22 -1.70
CA VAL A 13 6.97 -10.98 -0.77
C VAL A 13 6.55 -9.90 0.22
N LYS A 14 6.71 -10.19 1.51
CA LYS A 14 6.48 -9.21 2.58
C LYS A 14 7.82 -8.59 2.96
N VAL A 15 7.92 -7.28 2.80
CA VAL A 15 9.15 -6.54 3.08
C VAL A 15 8.91 -5.48 4.16
N ARG A 16 9.98 -5.13 4.87
CA ARG A 16 10.07 -3.96 5.73
C ARG A 16 11.11 -3.02 5.15
N VAL A 17 10.70 -1.79 4.87
CA VAL A 17 11.59 -0.69 4.49
C VAL A 17 12.39 -0.28 5.73
N GLU A 18 13.70 -0.19 5.60
CA GLU A 18 14.62 0.21 6.68
C GLU A 18 15.38 1.50 6.33
N TYR A 19 15.65 1.73 5.04
CA TYR A 19 16.42 2.88 4.54
C TYR A 19 15.79 3.45 3.26
N ASP A 20 16.18 4.67 2.88
CA ASP A 20 15.64 5.37 1.72
C ASP A 20 16.00 4.69 0.39
N ASP A 21 17.18 4.09 0.30
CA ASP A 21 17.60 3.29 -0.87
C ASP A 21 16.63 2.12 -1.16
N ASP A 22 15.98 1.59 -0.11
CA ASP A 22 14.97 0.55 -0.28
C ASP A 22 13.76 1.05 -1.06
N LEU A 23 13.39 2.33 -0.89
CA LEU A 23 12.30 2.95 -1.64
C LEU A 23 12.65 3.03 -3.13
N TRP A 24 13.91 3.34 -3.44
CA TRP A 24 14.41 3.31 -4.81
C TRP A 24 14.29 1.91 -5.42
N VAL A 25 14.73 0.88 -4.71
CA VAL A 25 14.56 -0.52 -5.13
C VAL A 25 13.09 -0.86 -5.34
N LEU A 26 12.22 -0.53 -4.38
CA LEU A 26 10.78 -0.77 -4.48
C LEU A 26 10.14 -0.08 -5.70
N SER A 27 10.60 1.12 -6.06
CA SER A 27 10.09 1.83 -7.23
C SER A 27 10.33 1.10 -8.55
N MET A 28 11.36 0.24 -8.61
CA MET A 28 11.70 -0.56 -9.79
C MET A 28 11.00 -1.91 -9.82
N VAL A 29 10.69 -2.51 -8.65
CA VAL A 29 10.21 -3.90 -8.55
C VAL A 29 8.72 -4.03 -8.23
N ILE A 30 8.05 -2.98 -7.73
CA ILE A 30 6.62 -3.06 -7.39
C ILE A 30 5.77 -3.10 -8.67
N ALA A 31 5.38 -4.31 -9.08
CA ALA A 31 4.33 -4.58 -10.06
C ALA A 31 3.86 -6.04 -9.95
N PRO A 32 2.58 -6.38 -10.15
CA PRO A 32 1.44 -5.51 -10.50
C PRO A 32 0.59 -5.05 -9.30
N GLY A 33 0.95 -5.44 -8.07
CA GLY A 33 0.13 -5.20 -6.87
C GLY A 33 0.95 -4.78 -5.67
N ALA A 34 0.30 -4.12 -4.71
CA ALA A 34 0.89 -3.77 -3.43
C ALA A 34 -0.16 -3.86 -2.32
N SER A 35 0.25 -4.23 -1.10
CA SER A 35 -0.62 -4.18 0.07
C SER A 35 0.11 -3.58 1.27
N ALA A 36 -0.54 -2.64 1.96
CA ALA A 36 0.02 -1.95 3.10
C ALA A 36 -1.08 -1.56 4.09
N LEU A 37 -0.66 -1.24 5.33
CA LEU A 37 -1.52 -0.54 6.28
C LEU A 37 -1.61 0.93 5.84
N THR A 38 -2.82 1.42 5.68
CA THR A 38 -3.14 2.78 5.23
C THR A 38 -4.13 3.41 6.18
N THR A 39 -4.52 4.67 5.93
CA THR A 39 -5.61 5.32 6.67
C THR A 39 -6.63 5.91 5.69
N ARG A 40 -7.91 5.86 6.06
CA ARG A 40 -8.99 6.47 5.27
C ARG A 40 -9.97 7.18 6.18
N ASP A 41 -10.57 8.24 5.65
CA ASP A 41 -11.65 8.96 6.32
C ASP A 41 -12.97 8.25 6.01
N VAL A 42 -13.59 7.69 7.04
CA VAL A 42 -14.87 6.96 6.96
C VAL A 42 -15.96 7.80 7.62
N ARG A 43 -17.16 7.81 7.03
CA ARG A 43 -18.35 8.39 7.64
C ARG A 43 -19.06 7.34 8.50
N LEU A 44 -19.16 7.63 9.81
CA LEU A 44 -19.90 6.83 10.77
C LEU A 44 -21.04 7.71 11.29
N GLY A 45 -22.22 7.58 10.69
CA GLY A 45 -23.34 8.50 10.91
C GLY A 45 -22.98 9.93 10.53
N GLN A 46 -23.13 10.87 11.48
CA GLN A 46 -22.81 12.29 11.27
C GLN A 46 -21.32 12.64 11.46
N LYS A 47 -20.49 11.73 11.96
CA LYS A 47 -19.07 11.99 12.26
C LYS A 47 -18.16 11.39 11.19
N LYS A 48 -17.11 12.14 10.80
CA LYS A 48 -15.99 11.62 10.01
C LYS A 48 -14.87 11.19 10.95
N ARG A 49 -14.36 9.97 10.79
CA ARG A 49 -13.21 9.46 11.55
C ARG A 49 -12.16 8.89 10.59
N ARG A 50 -10.89 9.18 10.86
CA ARG A 50 -9.76 8.54 10.18
C ARG A 50 -9.50 7.17 10.80
N VAL A 51 -9.63 6.12 10.01
CA VAL A 51 -9.50 4.72 10.45
C VAL A 51 -8.32 4.05 9.74
N PRO A 52 -7.42 3.37 10.47
CA PRO A 52 -6.37 2.57 9.85
C PRO A 52 -6.97 1.30 9.23
N MET A 53 -6.52 0.94 8.02
CA MET A 53 -7.00 -0.23 7.32
C MET A 53 -5.96 -0.78 6.35
N LYS A 54 -5.90 -2.11 6.24
CA LYS A 54 -5.05 -2.78 5.26
C LYS A 54 -5.77 -2.81 3.91
N LEU A 55 -5.14 -2.22 2.90
CA LEU A 55 -5.65 -2.25 1.54
C LEU A 55 -4.68 -3.00 0.65
N ALA A 56 -5.21 -3.70 -0.35
CA ALA A 56 -4.45 -4.17 -1.50
C ALA A 56 -4.91 -3.40 -2.74
N ILE A 57 -3.95 -2.95 -3.53
CA ILE A 57 -4.20 -2.17 -4.75
C ILE A 57 -3.56 -2.86 -5.95
N ARG A 58 -4.20 -2.72 -7.10
CA ARG A 58 -3.56 -2.87 -8.40
C ARG A 58 -2.80 -1.59 -8.71
N VAL A 59 -1.48 -1.68 -8.82
CA VAL A 59 -0.60 -0.52 -8.99
C VAL A 59 -0.84 0.13 -10.35
N LYS A 60 -0.90 1.47 -10.37
CA LYS A 60 -1.10 2.29 -11.57
C LYS A 60 0.00 3.31 -11.78
N LYS A 61 0.53 3.88 -10.70
CA LYS A 61 1.63 4.87 -10.77
C LYS A 61 2.49 4.77 -9.51
N LEU A 62 3.80 4.85 -9.72
CA LEU A 62 4.81 5.00 -8.67
C LEU A 62 5.45 6.37 -8.84
N GLU A 63 5.59 7.11 -7.74
CA GLU A 63 6.13 8.47 -7.79
C GLU A 63 6.88 8.80 -6.50
N PHE A 64 8.10 9.31 -6.62
CA PHE A 64 8.79 9.93 -5.49
C PHE A 64 8.19 11.30 -5.24
N GLN A 65 7.74 11.52 -4.01
CA GLN A 65 7.25 12.84 -3.62
C GLN A 65 8.46 13.81 -3.52
N PRO A 66 8.45 14.95 -4.24
CA PRO A 66 9.56 15.90 -4.22
C PRO A 66 9.91 16.37 -2.82
N PHE A 67 11.21 16.51 -2.55
CA PHE A 67 11.76 17.00 -1.29
C PHE A 67 11.38 16.14 -0.06
N THR A 68 11.08 14.84 -0.27
CA THR A 68 10.77 13.91 0.82
C THR A 68 11.26 12.50 0.50
N ASP A 69 11.51 11.70 1.54
CA ASP A 69 11.86 10.29 1.42
C ASP A 69 10.61 9.42 1.38
N ARG A 70 9.76 9.66 0.39
CA ARG A 70 8.46 8.97 0.25
C ARG A 70 8.20 8.51 -1.17
N LEU A 71 8.10 7.20 -1.33
CA LEU A 71 7.52 6.58 -2.51
C LEU A 71 6.00 6.52 -2.39
N ARG A 72 5.29 7.20 -3.29
CA ARG A 72 3.83 7.13 -3.43
C ARG A 72 3.45 6.03 -4.41
N ILE A 73 2.60 5.13 -3.94
CA ILE A 73 2.05 4.04 -4.74
C ILE A 73 0.57 4.31 -4.97
N HIS A 74 0.23 4.71 -6.18
CA HIS A 74 -1.15 4.96 -6.60
C HIS A 74 -1.70 3.75 -7.35
N GLY A 75 -2.98 3.45 -7.13
CA GLY A 75 -3.61 2.27 -7.71
C GLY A 75 -5.11 2.20 -7.44
N ILE A 76 -5.73 1.17 -7.99
CA ILE A 76 -7.14 0.83 -7.80
C ILE A 76 -7.25 -0.17 -6.65
N ILE A 77 -8.15 0.05 -5.70
CA ILE A 77 -8.37 -0.88 -4.57
C ILE A 77 -8.99 -2.18 -5.11
N ILE A 78 -8.33 -3.30 -4.85
CA ILE A 78 -8.82 -4.64 -5.23
C ILE A 78 -9.21 -5.50 -4.01
N LYS A 79 -8.75 -5.11 -2.81
CA LYS A 79 -9.12 -5.76 -1.55
C LYS A 79 -9.02 -4.76 -0.40
N GLY A 80 -9.97 -4.81 0.52
CA GLY A 80 -10.02 -4.02 1.74
C GLY A 80 -11.07 -4.57 2.70
N PRO A 81 -11.31 -3.93 3.85
CA PRO A 81 -12.38 -4.33 4.76
C PRO A 81 -13.76 -4.11 4.10
N ASP A 82 -14.58 -5.16 4.09
CA ASP A 82 -15.90 -5.17 3.42
C ASP A 82 -16.87 -4.14 4.03
N GLU A 83 -16.74 -3.89 5.34
CA GLU A 83 -17.55 -2.92 6.10
C GLU A 83 -17.54 -1.49 5.56
N TYR A 84 -16.55 -1.14 4.72
CA TYR A 84 -16.40 0.20 4.14
C TYR A 84 -16.72 0.28 2.64
N GLY A 85 -17.05 -0.82 1.96
CA GLY A 85 -17.43 -0.81 0.54
C GLY A 85 -16.42 -0.14 -0.39
N LEU A 86 -15.11 -0.34 -0.15
CA LEU A 86 -14.02 0.39 -0.80
C LEU A 86 -13.56 -0.21 -2.14
N VAL A 87 -14.02 -1.41 -2.47
CA VAL A 87 -13.62 -2.12 -3.70
C VAL A 87 -14.54 -1.65 -4.82
N VAL A 88 -13.92 -1.30 -5.96
CA VAL A 88 -14.60 -0.84 -7.18
C VAL A 88 -14.61 -1.96 -8.21
#